data_AF-A0A831XQW9-F1
#
_entry.id   AF-A0A831XQW9-F1
#
_cell.length_a   1.000
_cell.length_b   1.000
_cell.length_c   1.000
_cell.angle_alpha   90.00
_cell.angle_beta   90.00
_cell.angle_gamma   90.00
#
_symmetry.space_group_name_H-M   'P 1'
#
loop_
_entity.id
_entity.type
_entity.pdbx_description
1 polymer ?
#
loop_
_entity_poly.entity_id
_entity_poly.type
_entity_poly.pdbx_seq_one_letter_code
_entity_poly.pdbx_strand_id
1 'polypeptide(L)'
;MDNTAARGLLQTMIDYFESGNKETDRAAKAILEWDDEHLKDWQAEIKRLRDEGEWTGIRAPEADIVAGALRSIQQQLVRKQ
;
A
#
# COMPACT_ATOMS: atom_id res chain seq x y z
N MET A 1 -3.08 -1.35 -23.27
CA MET A 1 -3.65 -2.26 -22.26
C MET A 1 -5.14 -1.97 -22.16
N ASP A 2 -5.99 -3.01 -22.14
CA ASP A 2 -7.43 -2.85 -21.89
C ASP A 2 -7.63 -2.25 -20.48
N ASN A 3 -8.41 -1.17 -20.39
CA ASN A 3 -8.73 -0.47 -19.15
C ASN A 3 -9.38 -1.43 -18.13
N THR A 4 -10.08 -2.46 -18.61
CA THR A 4 -10.66 -3.54 -17.79
C THR A 4 -9.59 -4.39 -17.14
N ALA A 5 -8.55 -4.79 -17.89
CA ALA A 5 -7.45 -5.60 -17.37
C ALA A 5 -6.60 -4.84 -16.35
N ALA A 6 -6.32 -3.56 -16.60
CA ALA A 6 -5.57 -2.70 -15.68
C ALA A 6 -6.32 -2.52 -14.34
N ARG A 7 -7.65 -2.36 -14.39
CA ARG A 7 -8.49 -2.28 -13.19
C ARG A 7 -8.53 -3.59 -12.42
N GLY A 8 -8.64 -4.72 -13.13
CA GLY A 8 -8.58 -6.05 -12.52
C GLY A 8 -7.27 -6.26 -11.77
N LEU A 9 -6.14 -5.92 -12.40
CA LEU A 9 -4.82 -6.00 -11.78
C LEU A 9 -4.71 -5.11 -10.54
N LEU A 10 -5.15 -3.85 -10.62
CA LEU A 10 -5.13 -2.94 -9.48
C LEU A 10 -5.96 -3.46 -8.30
N GLN A 11 -7.16 -4.00 -8.57
CA GLN A 11 -7.98 -4.63 -7.53
C GLN A 11 -7.27 -5.84 -6.91
N THR A 12 -6.69 -6.72 -7.72
CA THR A 12 -5.94 -7.88 -7.22
C THR A 12 -4.76 -7.46 -6.34
N MET A 13 -4.06 -6.38 -6.68
CA MET A 13 -2.97 -5.86 -5.84
C MET A 13 -3.47 -5.30 -4.51
N ILE A 14 -4.61 -4.62 -4.50
CA ILE A 14 -5.27 -4.15 -3.27
C ILE A 14 -5.59 -5.36 -2.40
N ASP A 15 -6.31 -6.35 -2.93
CA ASP A 15 -6.73 -7.54 -2.20
C ASP A 15 -5.52 -8.32 -1.63
N TYR A 16 -4.44 -8.41 -2.42
CA TYR A 16 -3.19 -9.04 -1.99
C TYR A 16 -2.64 -8.39 -0.72
N PHE A 17 -2.40 -7.06 -0.72
CA PHE A 17 -1.87 -6.37 0.44
C PHE A 17 -2.86 -6.25 1.59
N GLU A 18 -4.17 -6.24 1.31
CA GLU A 18 -5.17 -6.19 2.36
C GLU A 18 -5.30 -7.50 3.16
N SER A 19 -4.84 -8.62 2.61
CA SER A 19 -4.90 -9.93 3.27
C SER A 19 -4.06 -10.05 4.55
N GLY A 20 -3.05 -9.18 4.73
CA GLY A 20 -2.34 -9.02 6.00
C GLY A 20 -1.60 -10.28 6.49
N ASN A 21 -0.90 -10.97 5.60
CA ASN A 21 -0.11 -12.14 5.93
C ASN A 21 1.40 -11.85 5.85
N LYS A 22 2.22 -12.80 6.34
CA LYS A 22 3.68 -12.64 6.41
C LYS A 22 4.34 -12.39 5.05
N GLU A 23 3.77 -12.94 3.98
CA GLU A 23 4.30 -12.75 2.63
C GLU A 23 4.00 -11.33 2.15
N THR A 24 2.75 -10.88 2.31
CA THR A 24 2.31 -9.56 1.86
C THR A 24 2.99 -8.45 2.65
N ASP A 25 3.20 -8.65 3.95
CA ASP A 25 3.95 -7.73 4.80
C ASP A 25 5.41 -7.60 4.34
N ARG A 26 6.06 -8.72 4.01
CA ARG A 26 7.43 -8.71 3.49
C ARG A 26 7.51 -8.01 2.14
N ALA A 27 6.55 -8.27 1.26
CA ALA A 27 6.50 -7.63 -0.05
C ALA A 27 6.32 -6.11 0.07
N ALA A 28 5.41 -5.65 0.95
CA ALA A 28 5.19 -4.23 1.18
C ALA A 28 6.43 -3.53 1.73
N LYS A 29 7.10 -4.17 2.71
CA LYS A 29 8.36 -3.68 3.24
C LYS A 29 9.42 -3.55 2.15
N ALA A 30 9.58 -4.57 1.29
CA ALA A 30 10.55 -4.53 0.20
C ALA A 30 10.26 -3.42 -0.82
N ILE A 31 8.99 -3.11 -1.09
CA ILE A 31 8.59 -2.00 -1.97
C ILE A 31 9.06 -0.67 -1.40
N LEU A 32 8.82 -0.41 -0.11
CA LEU A 32 9.21 0.85 0.52
C LEU A 32 10.74 0.94 0.71
N GLU A 33 11.42 -0.17 1.02
CA GLU A 33 12.88 -0.21 1.14
C GLU A 33 13.61 -0.06 -0.20
N TRP A 34 12.94 -0.38 -1.31
CA TRP A 34 13.50 -0.18 -2.65
C TRP A 34 13.56 1.30 -3.06
N ASP A 35 12.70 2.13 -2.48
CA ASP A 35 12.69 3.59 -2.67
C ASP A 35 13.74 4.26 -1.76
N ASP A 36 15.02 4.01 -2.05
CA ASP A 36 16.16 4.47 -1.25
C ASP A 36 16.20 6.00 -1.10
N GLU A 37 15.76 6.73 -2.14
CA GLU A 37 15.69 8.20 -2.13
C GLU A 37 14.77 8.72 -1.01
N HIS A 38 13.64 8.05 -0.77
CA HIS A 38 12.63 8.46 0.22
C HIS A 38 12.57 7.53 1.44
N LEU A 39 13.56 6.66 1.63
CA LEU A 39 13.56 5.66 2.70
C LEU A 39 13.34 6.27 4.09
N LYS A 40 13.93 7.44 4.35
CA LYS A 40 13.77 8.16 5.63
C LYS A 40 12.34 8.68 5.82
N ASP A 41 11.71 9.14 4.76
CA ASP A 41 10.33 9.63 4.80
C ASP A 41 9.37 8.46 5.06
N TRP A 42 9.60 7.31 4.41
CA TRP A 42 8.84 6.09 4.69
C TRP A 42 8.98 5.62 6.13
N GLN A 43 10.20 5.64 6.69
CA GLN A 43 10.42 5.30 8.10
C GLN A 43 9.70 6.27 9.05
N ALA A 44 9.68 7.56 8.73
CA ALA A 44 8.97 8.57 9.51
C ALA A 44 7.45 8.32 9.46
N GLU A 45 6.90 8.00 8.28
CA GLU A 45 5.48 7.72 8.12
C GLU A 45 5.04 6.42 8.83
N ILE A 46 5.85 5.36 8.74
CA ILE A 46 5.61 4.11 9.49
C ILE A 46 5.58 4.39 10.99
N LYS A 47 6.51 5.22 11.47
CA LYS A 47 6.55 5.62 12.89
C LYS A 47 5.30 6.43 13.26
N ARG A 48 4.91 7.40 12.43
CA ARG A 48 3.70 8.22 12.62
C ARG A 48 2.46 7.34 12.75
N LEU A 49 2.25 6.39 11.84
CA LEU A 49 1.13 5.45 11.87
C LEU A 49 1.06 4.64 13.17
N ARG A 50 2.22 4.22 13.70
CA ARG A 50 2.30 3.48 14.97
C ARG A 50 2.01 4.37 16.17
N ASP A 51 2.59 5.57 16.19
CA ASP A 51 2.56 6.46 17.36
C ASP A 51 1.22 7.22 17.49
N GLU A 52 0.57 7.56 16.37
CA GLU A 52 -0.69 8.31 16.33
C GLU A 52 -1.93 7.39 16.41
N GLY A 53 -1.75 6.08 16.48
CA GLY A 53 -2.85 5.11 16.62
C GLY A 53 -3.73 4.94 15.39
N GLU A 54 -3.30 5.46 14.23
CA GLU A 54 -3.99 5.27 12.94
C GLU A 54 -3.80 3.84 12.40
N TRP A 55 -2.78 3.13 12.91
CA TRP A 55 -2.51 1.75 12.54
C TRP A 55 -3.46 0.77 13.25
N THR A 56 -4.19 -0.01 12.46
CA THR A 56 -5.22 -0.94 12.95
C THR A 56 -4.66 -2.22 13.58
N GLY A 57 -3.39 -2.55 13.32
CA GLY A 57 -2.74 -3.78 13.79
C GLY A 57 -3.12 -5.05 13.01
N ILE A 58 -3.95 -4.94 11.96
CA ILE A 58 -4.40 -6.09 11.15
C ILE A 58 -3.28 -6.63 10.25
N ARG A 59 -2.42 -5.76 9.73
CA ARG A 59 -1.28 -6.04 8.85
C ARG A 59 -0.11 -5.15 9.20
N ALA A 60 1.08 -5.40 8.65
CA ALA A 60 2.21 -4.50 8.89
C ALA A 60 1.90 -3.06 8.41
N PRO A 61 2.41 -2.00 9.08
CA PRO A 61 2.19 -0.62 8.67
C PRO A 61 2.57 -0.36 7.21
N GLU A 62 3.63 -1.00 6.74
CA GLU A 62 4.09 -0.95 5.34
C GLU A 62 2.99 -1.44 4.38
N ALA A 63 2.31 -2.54 4.71
CA ALA A 63 1.21 -3.07 3.91
C ALA A 63 -0.01 -2.16 3.96
N ASP A 64 -0.27 -1.51 5.10
CA ASP A 64 -1.31 -0.48 5.24
C ASP A 64 -1.07 0.73 4.32
N ILE A 65 0.17 1.24 4.30
CA ILE A 65 0.59 2.34 3.42
C ILE A 65 0.38 1.97 1.95
N VAL A 66 0.90 0.81 1.53
CA VAL A 66 0.82 0.36 0.13
C VAL A 66 -0.64 0.14 -0.30
N ALA A 67 -1.45 -0.54 0.51
CA ALA A 67 -2.87 -0.72 0.22
C ALA A 67 -3.62 0.62 0.16
N GLY A 68 -3.30 1.56 1.06
CA GLY A 68 -3.83 2.93 1.04
C GLY A 68 -3.51 3.67 -0.25
N ALA A 69 -2.24 3.63 -0.69
CA ALA A 69 -1.80 4.26 -1.93
C ALA A 69 -2.51 3.68 -3.17
N LEU A 70 -2.61 2.35 -3.26
CA LEU A 70 -3.30 1.67 -4.36
C LEU A 70 -4.78 2.04 -4.43
N ARG A 71 -5.47 2.12 -3.27
CA ARG A 71 -6.87 2.58 -3.20
C ARG A 71 -7.00 4.04 -3.64
N SER A 72 -6.08 4.91 -3.25
CA SER A 72 -6.06 6.31 -3.71
C SER A 72 -5.93 6.39 -5.24
N ILE A 73 -5.02 5.60 -5.83
CA ILE A 73 -4.87 5.51 -7.29
C ILE A 73 -6.18 5.02 -7.94
N GLN A 74 -6.82 3.98 -7.39
CA GLN A 74 -8.10 3.47 -7.89
C GLN A 74 -9.19 4.56 -7.89
N GLN A 75 -9.32 5.31 -6.79
CA GLN A 75 -10.30 6.39 -6.67
C GLN A 75 -10.03 7.53 -7.67
N GLN A 76 -8.77 7.89 -7.88
CA GLN A 76 -8.39 8.91 -8.87
C GLN A 76 -8.72 8.47 -10.30
N LEU A 77 -8.54 7.19 -10.62
CA LEU A 77 -8.89 6.64 -11.93
C LEU A 77 -10.40 6.59 -12.17
N VAL A 78 -11.21 6.39 -11.13
CA VAL A 78 -12.68 6.47 -11.22
C VAL A 78 -13.16 7.89 -11.45
N ARG A 79 -12.55 8.90 -10.79
CA ARG A 79 -12.94 10.32 -10.92
C ARG A 79 -12.59 10.97 -12.26
N LYS A 80 -11.64 10.39 -13.02
CA LYS A 80 -11.18 10.91 -14.33
C LYS A 80 -11.97 10.34 -15.52
N GLN A 81 -13.01 9.53 -15.27
CA GLN A 81 -13.91 8.99 -16.28
C GLN A 81 -15.26 9.69 -16.24
#